data_AF-A0A914VB22-F1
#
_entry.id   AF-A0A914VB22-F1
#
_cell.length_a   1.000
_cell.length_b   1.000
_cell.length_c   1.000
_cell.angle_alpha   90.00
_cell.angle_beta   90.00
_cell.angle_gamma   90.00
#
_symmetry.space_group_name_H-M   'P 1'
#
loop_
_entity.id
_entity.type
_entity.pdbx_description
1 polymer ?
#
loop_
_entity_poly.entity_id
_entity_poly.type
_entity_poly.pdbx_seq_one_letter_code
_entity_poly.pdbx_strand_id
1 'polypeptide(L)'
;MTTLSMDLLASLREITDNEVIAQLSPLNATLTQRFAFPDVDETAKSEISKVLFARLSTVTPACLGAFLELIRILSRDRHGIDALISEQTTDLLSVAAGCQSVQIADLTSKSINLQVVLEAQKCLSNALYHSRVVRDRFMTSGAFDDIANRIKQRASAPTIPGEQELMLFSLQPMDASIAVKDAAQLRQFDLRLCFIVSAHAVEAQERLRDILRVVESLVVLFDQHISHSTSLSPTNDDELSCEILKLLFNIFCHAKKDSLNNETIPKFECMVKLCERAIKEAQSTVGNVPDLAQNAVNLLATLPTAVLLLTPRPIGDSEGASSHPSYDGYDMSFVNALLQLFVRKLETVNKTETELLSTYLSVLIYISRSSKQARRYLRLKVVPPLHASDVEKRPEEGDSLRSRVVRLMMSTSQARDLAAEFLFVLCKRSVPRLIKYSGFGNAAGLLANNGLLGGINSAPSASDSEDSETDDYEQVREQVNPVLGCIDEPKPNPFDGMSEEQKEYEAMKLVESLNKLMEEGVIKPGTVGEDGRLRPARHVLELRKDQDTKPDEGSDSD
;
A
#
# COMPACT_ATOMS: atom_id res chain seq x y z
N MET A 1 40.30 -23.03 4.32
CA MET A 1 39.09 -22.21 4.52
C MET A 1 38.78 -22.26 6.00
N THR A 2 38.90 -21.14 6.70
CA THR A 2 38.64 -21.06 8.14
C THR A 2 37.14 -21.24 8.37
N THR A 3 36.74 -22.42 8.84
CA THR A 3 35.36 -22.71 9.25
C THR A 3 35.19 -22.28 10.71
N LEU A 4 34.01 -21.78 11.07
CA LEU A 4 33.67 -21.48 12.46
C LEU A 4 33.61 -22.81 13.25
N SER A 5 34.68 -23.18 13.94
CA SER A 5 34.77 -24.40 14.73
C SER A 5 34.69 -24.11 16.22
N MET A 6 34.28 -25.10 17.01
CA MET A 6 34.28 -24.98 18.49
C MET A 6 35.69 -24.77 19.04
N ASP A 7 36.71 -25.37 18.42
CA ASP A 7 38.11 -25.18 18.81
C ASP A 7 38.57 -23.73 18.61
N LEU A 8 38.14 -23.10 17.50
CA LEU A 8 38.38 -21.69 17.25
C LEU A 8 37.72 -20.85 18.35
N LEU A 9 36.42 -21.05 18.62
CA LEU A 9 35.68 -20.29 19.63
C LEU A 9 36.27 -20.44 21.04
N ALA A 10 36.70 -21.65 21.41
CA ALA A 10 37.37 -21.88 22.69
C ALA A 10 38.70 -21.11 22.78
N SER A 11 39.49 -21.10 21.69
CA SER A 11 40.78 -20.39 21.65
C SER A 11 40.63 -18.87 21.82
N LEU A 12 39.53 -18.28 21.35
CA LEU A 12 39.26 -16.84 21.46
C LEU A 12 39.15 -16.34 22.91
N ARG A 13 38.93 -17.24 23.88
CA ARG A 13 38.83 -16.88 25.31
C ARG A 13 40.17 -16.45 25.90
N GLU A 14 41.27 -17.07 25.47
CA GLU A 14 42.57 -16.97 26.16
C GLU A 14 43.57 -16.06 25.43
N ILE A 15 43.36 -15.77 24.16
CA ILE A 15 44.26 -14.96 23.32
C ILE A 15 44.10 -13.46 23.55
N THR A 16 45.04 -12.65 23.06
CA THR A 16 44.98 -11.19 23.14
C THR A 16 43.97 -10.61 22.15
N ASP A 17 43.50 -9.38 22.38
CA ASP A 17 42.53 -8.72 21.51
C ASP A 17 43.01 -8.55 20.06
N ASN A 18 44.30 -8.27 19.86
CA ASN A 18 44.88 -8.18 18.51
C ASN A 18 44.83 -9.53 17.78
N GLU A 19 45.04 -10.63 18.51
CA GLU A 19 44.95 -11.98 17.96
C GLU A 19 43.50 -12.37 17.66
N VAL A 20 42.54 -11.99 18.52
CA VAL A 20 41.10 -12.15 18.25
C VAL A 20 40.73 -11.45 16.94
N ILE A 21 41.13 -10.18 16.79
CA ILE A 21 40.83 -9.39 15.57
C ILE A 21 41.46 -10.06 14.34
N ALA A 22 42.72 -10.52 14.44
CA ALA A 22 43.42 -11.20 13.35
C ALA A 22 42.74 -12.51 12.92
N GLN A 23 42.05 -13.20 13.84
CA GLN A 23 41.30 -14.43 13.53
C GLN A 23 39.88 -14.13 13.02
N LEU A 24 39.17 -13.18 13.63
CA LEU A 24 37.78 -12.86 13.29
C LEU A 24 37.65 -12.05 12.00
N SER A 25 38.54 -11.09 11.72
CA SER A 25 38.46 -10.25 10.52
C SER A 25 38.41 -11.05 9.20
N PRO A 26 39.32 -12.01 8.92
CA PRO A 26 39.25 -12.81 7.69
C PRO A 26 38.04 -13.74 7.66
N LEU A 27 37.60 -14.24 8.83
CA LEU A 27 36.40 -15.05 8.95
C LEU A 27 35.15 -14.23 8.59
N ASN A 28 35.00 -13.05 9.19
CA ASN A 28 33.91 -12.11 8.92
C ASN A 28 33.87 -11.75 7.43
N ALA A 29 35.02 -11.42 6.82
CA ALA A 29 35.12 -11.13 5.39
C ALA A 29 34.61 -12.29 4.52
N THR A 30 34.91 -13.54 4.90
CA THR A 30 34.44 -14.74 4.20
C THR A 30 32.93 -14.96 4.37
N LEU A 31 32.40 -14.70 5.57
CA LEU A 31 30.99 -14.92 5.89
C LEU A 31 30.08 -13.75 5.49
N THR A 32 30.63 -12.56 5.21
CA THR A 32 29.83 -11.33 5.05
C THR A 32 28.85 -11.35 3.88
N GLN A 33 29.04 -12.21 2.87
CA GLN A 33 28.13 -12.37 1.74
C GLN A 33 27.10 -13.51 1.94
N ARG A 34 27.20 -14.25 3.05
CA ARG A 34 26.28 -15.35 3.39
C ARG A 34 25.07 -14.82 4.15
N PHE A 35 23.91 -15.44 3.89
CA PHE A 35 22.62 -15.13 4.52
C PHE A 35 21.99 -16.32 5.25
N ALA A 36 22.57 -17.52 5.12
CA ALA A 36 22.13 -18.74 5.80
C ALA A 36 23.33 -19.54 6.31
N PHE A 37 23.18 -20.12 7.51
CA PHE A 37 24.24 -20.81 8.23
C PHE A 37 23.76 -22.16 8.79
N PRO A 38 23.35 -23.11 7.91
CA PRO A 38 22.95 -24.45 8.35
C PRO A 38 24.11 -25.26 8.95
N ASP A 39 25.34 -24.84 8.66
CA ASP A 39 26.60 -25.38 9.18
C ASP A 39 26.94 -24.89 10.60
N VAL A 40 26.23 -23.88 11.12
CA VAL A 40 26.47 -23.31 12.45
C VAL A 40 25.30 -23.66 13.36
N ASP A 41 25.54 -24.63 14.25
CA ASP A 41 24.54 -25.08 15.22
C ASP A 41 24.30 -24.08 16.37
N GLU A 42 23.24 -24.32 17.14
CA GLU A 42 22.87 -23.47 18.27
C GLU A 42 23.92 -23.46 19.38
N THR A 43 24.69 -24.54 19.54
CA THR A 43 25.77 -24.62 20.52
C THR A 43 26.91 -23.66 20.19
N ALA A 44 27.34 -23.61 18.94
CA ALA A 44 28.34 -22.67 18.47
C ALA A 44 27.85 -21.22 18.59
N LYS A 45 26.57 -20.96 18.27
CA LYS A 45 25.96 -19.63 18.42
C LYS A 45 25.93 -19.17 19.88
N SER A 46 25.55 -20.05 20.80
CA SER A 46 25.57 -19.75 22.24
C SER A 46 26.99 -19.53 22.76
N GLU A 47 27.96 -20.28 22.24
CA GLU A 47 29.36 -20.19 22.64
C GLU A 47 29.98 -18.83 22.28
N ILE A 48 29.65 -18.25 21.13
CA ILE A 48 30.09 -16.90 20.74
C ILE A 48 29.71 -15.87 21.80
N SER A 49 28.46 -15.87 22.25
CA SER A 49 27.99 -14.96 23.29
C SER A 49 28.75 -15.18 24.60
N LYS A 50 28.96 -16.44 25.01
CA LYS A 50 29.71 -16.76 26.24
C LYS A 50 31.15 -16.27 26.21
N VAL A 51 31.83 -16.44 25.06
CA VAL A 51 33.20 -15.95 24.84
C VAL A 51 33.25 -14.43 24.96
N LEU A 52 32.31 -13.72 24.33
CA LEU A 52 32.21 -12.27 24.41
C LEU A 52 32.01 -11.80 25.87
N PHE A 53 31.08 -12.42 26.61
CA PHE A 53 30.83 -12.08 28.01
C PHE A 53 32.04 -12.34 28.91
N ALA A 54 32.78 -13.42 28.67
CA ALA A 54 33.99 -13.72 29.45
C ALA A 54 35.09 -12.65 29.28
N ARG A 55 35.08 -11.90 28.18
CA ARG A 55 36.08 -10.88 27.85
C ARG A 55 35.62 -9.45 28.08
N LEU A 56 34.36 -9.24 28.47
CA LEU A 56 33.72 -7.92 28.47
C LEU A 56 34.45 -6.88 29.34
N SER A 57 35.10 -7.29 30.42
CA SER A 57 35.85 -6.39 31.31
C SER A 57 37.19 -5.91 30.76
N THR A 58 37.73 -6.57 29.74
CA THR A 58 39.09 -6.30 29.21
C THR A 58 39.10 -6.02 27.70
N VAL A 59 37.95 -6.13 27.04
CA VAL A 59 37.83 -6.02 25.58
C VAL A 59 38.01 -4.58 25.11
N THR A 60 38.86 -4.39 24.12
CA THR A 60 39.05 -3.12 23.40
C THR A 60 37.87 -2.86 22.45
N PRO A 61 37.55 -1.59 22.12
CA PRO A 61 36.46 -1.27 21.19
C PRO A 61 36.61 -1.93 19.81
N ALA A 62 37.84 -2.07 19.31
CA ALA A 62 38.10 -2.73 18.03
C ALA A 62 37.81 -4.24 18.09
N CYS A 63 38.17 -4.89 19.19
CA CYS A 63 37.87 -6.31 19.42
C CYS A 63 36.36 -6.54 19.59
N LEU A 64 35.68 -5.67 20.34
CA LEU A 64 34.23 -5.68 20.46
C LEU A 64 33.56 -5.51 19.09
N GLY A 65 34.04 -4.58 18.26
CA GLY A 65 33.55 -4.38 16.90
C GLY A 65 33.65 -5.65 16.04
N ALA A 66 34.75 -6.40 16.13
CA ALA A 66 34.93 -7.66 15.39
C ALA A 66 33.92 -8.75 15.84
N PHE A 67 33.62 -8.84 17.13
CA PHE A 67 32.57 -9.73 17.66
C PHE A 67 31.18 -9.30 17.20
N LEU A 68 30.87 -8.00 17.28
CA LEU A 68 29.58 -7.47 16.82
C LEU A 68 29.38 -7.70 15.33
N GLU A 69 30.43 -7.58 14.51
CA GLU A 69 30.34 -7.90 13.09
C GLU A 69 30.01 -9.38 12.84
N LEU A 70 30.64 -10.29 13.60
CA LEU A 70 30.32 -11.72 13.53
C LEU A 70 28.86 -11.97 13.94
N ILE A 71 28.41 -11.38 15.06
CA ILE A 71 27.01 -11.48 15.53
C ILE A 71 26.04 -10.90 14.49
N ARG A 72 26.36 -9.76 13.88
CA ARG A 72 25.56 -9.15 12.80
C ARG A 72 25.43 -10.10 11.61
N ILE A 73 26.52 -10.74 11.19
CA ILE A 73 26.51 -11.67 10.05
C ILE A 73 25.64 -12.89 10.38
N LEU A 74 25.84 -13.51 11.53
CA LEU A 74 25.12 -14.72 11.94
C LEU A 74 23.65 -14.45 12.29
N SER A 75 23.31 -13.24 12.73
CA SER A 75 21.93 -12.85 13.05
C SER A 75 21.03 -12.62 11.83
N ARG A 76 21.57 -12.64 10.61
CA ARG A 76 20.78 -12.63 9.37
C ARG A 76 19.95 -13.89 9.18
N ASP A 77 20.33 -14.97 9.86
CA ASP A 77 19.65 -16.25 9.82
C ASP A 77 18.76 -16.41 11.05
N ARG A 78 17.48 -16.71 10.82
CA ARG A 78 16.49 -16.93 11.88
C ARG A 78 16.82 -18.17 12.72
N HIS A 79 17.45 -19.20 12.14
CA HIS A 79 17.73 -20.45 12.85
C HIS A 79 18.68 -20.21 14.02
N GLY A 80 18.32 -20.60 15.24
CA GLY A 80 19.18 -20.44 16.42
C GLY A 80 19.46 -18.99 16.82
N ILE A 81 18.64 -18.01 16.39
CA ILE A 81 18.82 -16.61 16.75
C ILE A 81 18.76 -16.38 18.27
N ASP A 82 17.87 -17.10 18.96
CA ASP A 82 17.70 -16.98 20.42
C ASP A 82 18.88 -17.61 21.20
N ALA A 83 19.60 -18.56 20.58
CA ALA A 83 20.84 -19.10 21.13
C ALA A 83 22.01 -18.12 20.95
N LEU A 84 22.04 -17.39 19.82
CA LEU A 84 23.06 -16.37 19.55
C LEU A 84 22.84 -15.12 20.41
N ILE A 85 21.60 -14.61 20.45
CA ILE A 85 21.23 -13.35 21.09
C ILE A 85 20.27 -13.65 22.23
N SER A 86 20.85 -13.99 23.38
CA SER A 86 20.12 -14.18 24.63
C SER A 86 19.60 -12.85 25.20
N GLU A 87 18.82 -12.89 26.29
CA GLU A 87 18.40 -11.67 27.00
C GLU A 87 19.60 -10.83 27.46
N GLN A 88 20.66 -11.47 27.99
CA GLN A 88 21.88 -10.78 28.38
C GLN A 88 22.59 -10.14 27.18
N THR A 89 22.67 -10.87 26.06
CA THR A 89 23.24 -10.36 24.82
C THR A 89 22.42 -9.17 24.30
N THR A 90 21.09 -9.21 24.45
CA THR A 90 20.20 -8.10 24.08
C THR A 90 20.49 -6.85 24.92
N ASP A 91 20.68 -7.00 26.22
CA ASP A 91 21.04 -5.89 27.10
C ASP A 91 22.42 -5.31 26.71
N LEU A 92 23.41 -6.18 26.48
CA LEU A 92 24.74 -5.76 26.02
C LEU A 92 24.66 -4.97 24.70
N LEU A 93 23.91 -5.48 23.71
CA LEU A 93 23.71 -4.81 22.44
C LEU A 93 22.97 -3.47 22.61
N SER A 94 22.01 -3.40 23.53
CA SER A 94 21.27 -2.16 23.83
C SER A 94 22.21 -1.10 24.40
N VAL A 95 23.06 -1.47 25.37
CA VAL A 95 24.07 -0.55 25.93
C VAL A 95 25.10 -0.16 24.87
N ALA A 96 25.60 -1.11 24.08
CA ALA A 96 26.55 -0.84 22.99
C ALA A 96 25.96 0.07 21.90
N ALA A 97 24.65 0.01 21.66
CA ALA A 97 23.91 0.92 20.78
C ALA A 97 23.62 2.30 21.40
N GLY A 98 24.15 2.56 22.60
CA GLY A 98 23.98 3.82 23.33
C GLY A 98 22.58 3.99 23.91
N CYS A 99 21.90 2.90 24.26
CA CYS A 99 20.67 2.91 25.05
C CYS A 99 21.02 2.70 26.53
N GLN A 100 20.12 3.13 27.43
CA GLN A 100 20.21 3.06 28.90
C GLN A 100 21.22 4.03 29.52
N SER A 101 20.81 4.75 30.58
CA SER A 101 21.71 5.60 31.37
C SER A 101 22.72 4.73 32.10
N VAL A 102 23.91 4.61 31.51
CA VAL A 102 25.05 3.76 31.82
C VAL A 102 25.14 3.24 33.26
N GLN A 103 25.15 1.90 33.39
CA GLN A 103 26.18 1.16 34.14
C GLN A 103 26.56 -0.14 33.42
N ILE A 104 27.50 -0.04 32.48
CA ILE A 104 28.64 -0.96 32.40
C ILE A 104 29.82 0.01 32.56
N ALA A 105 30.45 0.10 33.73
CA ALA A 105 31.28 1.27 34.06
C ALA A 105 32.38 1.63 33.03
N ASP A 106 32.80 0.71 32.17
CA ASP A 106 33.87 0.94 31.20
C ASP A 106 33.69 0.12 29.92
N LEU A 107 32.79 0.50 29.00
CA LEU A 107 32.88 -0.05 27.63
C LEU A 107 34.14 0.42 26.86
N THR A 108 34.89 1.35 27.48
CA THR A 108 36.34 1.33 27.80
C THR A 108 36.77 2.78 28.10
N SER A 109 36.43 3.29 29.28
CA SER A 109 36.84 4.55 29.96
C SER A 109 37.13 5.89 29.22
N LYS A 110 36.98 6.09 27.90
CA LYS A 110 36.91 7.43 27.24
C LYS A 110 36.70 7.30 25.71
N SER A 111 35.66 7.96 25.20
CA SER A 111 35.16 7.96 23.81
C SER A 111 34.34 6.72 23.42
N ILE A 112 33.03 6.93 23.26
CA ILE A 112 32.15 5.97 22.59
C ILE A 112 32.69 5.78 21.16
N ASN A 113 32.81 4.56 20.65
CA ASN A 113 33.21 4.34 19.26
C ASN A 113 31.95 4.26 18.40
N LEU A 114 31.74 5.23 17.51
CA LEU A 114 30.57 5.31 16.63
C LEU A 114 30.40 4.06 15.76
N GLN A 115 31.50 3.41 15.35
CA GLN A 115 31.46 2.16 14.61
C GLN A 115 30.89 1.01 15.45
N VAL A 116 31.22 0.95 16.74
CA VAL A 116 30.65 -0.05 17.67
C VAL A 116 29.15 0.18 17.85
N VAL A 117 28.72 1.44 17.98
CA VAL A 117 27.30 1.80 18.11
C VAL A 117 26.52 1.38 16.87
N LEU A 118 27.01 1.74 15.68
CA LEU A 118 26.39 1.36 14.41
C LEU A 118 26.32 -0.16 14.25
N GLU A 119 27.38 -0.88 14.60
CA GLU A 119 27.42 -2.33 14.50
C GLU A 119 26.45 -3.01 15.47
N ALA A 120 26.33 -2.49 16.70
CA ALA A 120 25.35 -2.94 17.67
C ALA A 120 23.91 -2.69 17.19
N GLN A 121 23.62 -1.52 16.61
CA GLN A 121 22.31 -1.22 16.02
C GLN A 121 21.97 -2.16 14.85
N LYS A 122 22.94 -2.50 14.00
CA LYS A 122 22.73 -3.49 12.93
C LYS A 122 22.42 -4.88 13.49
N CYS A 123 23.12 -5.30 14.55
CA CYS A 123 22.81 -6.55 15.25
C CYS A 123 21.38 -6.54 15.79
N LEU A 124 20.99 -5.46 16.49
CA LEU A 124 19.64 -5.29 17.02
C LEU A 124 18.59 -5.29 15.92
N SER A 125 18.84 -4.63 14.79
CA SER A 125 17.92 -4.62 13.64
C SER A 125 17.61 -6.04 13.15
N ASN A 126 18.62 -6.89 13.01
CA ASN A 126 18.41 -8.29 12.62
C ASN A 126 17.68 -9.08 13.72
N ALA A 127 18.13 -8.93 14.97
CA ALA A 127 17.61 -9.66 16.11
C ALA A 127 16.13 -9.34 16.38
N LEU A 128 15.76 -8.06 16.37
CA LEU A 128 14.40 -7.57 16.58
C LEU A 128 13.47 -7.98 15.44
N TYR A 129 13.98 -8.19 14.23
CA TYR A 129 13.18 -8.69 13.12
C TYR A 129 12.86 -10.19 13.30
N HIS A 130 13.85 -10.99 13.67
CA HIS A 130 13.71 -12.45 13.72
C HIS A 130 13.19 -13.02 15.05
N SER A 131 13.48 -12.39 16.20
CA SER A 131 13.16 -12.92 17.54
C SER A 131 12.11 -12.09 18.27
N ARG A 132 11.07 -12.78 18.76
CA ARG A 132 10.10 -12.19 19.69
C ARG A 132 10.72 -11.95 21.08
N VAL A 133 11.56 -12.87 21.55
CA VAL A 133 12.20 -12.78 22.88
C VAL A 133 13.05 -11.51 22.97
N VAL A 134 13.81 -11.21 21.92
CA VAL A 134 14.62 -9.98 21.84
C VAL A 134 13.73 -8.74 21.84
N ARG A 135 12.60 -8.73 21.10
CA ARG A 135 11.65 -7.61 21.11
C ARG A 135 11.05 -7.37 22.49
N ASP A 136 10.60 -8.43 23.16
CA ASP A 136 9.99 -8.34 24.49
C ASP A 136 11.03 -7.83 25.52
N ARG A 137 12.28 -8.30 25.44
CA ARG A 137 13.39 -7.78 26.27
C ARG A 137 13.72 -6.32 25.97
N PHE A 138 13.78 -5.92 24.71
CA PHE A 138 14.11 -4.56 24.27
C PHE A 138 13.06 -3.52 24.73
N MET A 139 11.79 -3.92 24.78
CA MET A 139 10.70 -3.10 25.31
C MET A 139 10.76 -3.00 26.84
N THR A 140 11.02 -4.10 27.54
CA THR A 140 11.02 -4.15 29.02
C THR A 140 12.26 -3.54 29.65
N SER A 141 13.39 -3.51 28.93
CA SER A 141 14.66 -2.96 29.41
C SER A 141 14.76 -1.43 29.34
N GLY A 142 13.76 -0.76 28.75
CA GLY A 142 13.77 0.69 28.52
C GLY A 142 14.57 1.13 27.29
N ALA A 143 15.28 0.23 26.61
CA ALA A 143 16.10 0.56 25.45
C ALA A 143 15.27 1.17 24.30
N PHE A 144 14.04 0.67 24.09
CA PHE A 144 13.10 1.26 23.12
C PHE A 144 12.79 2.74 23.41
N ASP A 145 12.57 3.08 24.68
CA ASP A 145 12.27 4.45 25.10
C ASP A 145 13.47 5.38 24.89
N ASP A 146 14.69 4.87 25.10
CA ASP A 146 15.92 5.63 24.87
C ASP A 146 16.14 5.95 23.38
N ILE A 147 15.90 4.99 22.48
CA ILE A 147 15.94 5.24 21.02
C ILE A 147 14.92 6.32 20.65
N ALA A 148 13.69 6.20 21.17
CA ALA A 148 12.63 7.18 20.91
C ALA A 148 13.00 8.59 21.44
N ASN A 149 13.57 8.68 22.65
CA ASN A 149 14.04 9.94 23.21
C ASN A 149 15.20 10.53 22.40
N ARG A 150 16.10 9.69 21.89
CA ARG A 150 17.17 10.10 20.99
C ARG A 150 16.63 10.70 19.68
N ILE A 151 15.57 10.14 19.10
CA ILE A 151 14.86 10.75 17.96
C ILE A 151 14.30 12.12 18.34
N LYS A 152 13.69 12.26 19.51
CA LYS A 152 13.11 13.54 19.97
C LYS A 152 14.13 14.65 20.18
N GLN A 153 15.28 14.31 20.77
CA GLN A 153 16.37 15.24 21.01
C GLN A 153 16.87 15.87 19.70
N ARG A 154 16.98 15.08 18.63
CA ARG A 154 17.38 15.56 17.30
C ARG A 154 16.41 16.57 16.69
N ALA A 155 15.11 16.39 16.93
CA ALA A 155 14.11 17.33 16.42
C ALA A 155 14.16 18.71 17.10
N SER A 156 14.78 18.82 18.28
CA SER A 156 14.74 20.02 19.13
C SER A 156 15.95 20.95 18.95
N ALA A 157 16.97 20.57 18.18
CA ALA A 157 18.24 21.29 18.09
C ALA A 157 18.41 22.01 16.73
N PRO A 158 18.81 23.31 16.71
CA PRO A 158 19.08 24.06 15.48
C PRO A 158 20.33 23.53 14.77
N THR A 159 20.30 23.49 13.44
CA THR A 159 21.05 22.55 12.59
C THR A 159 22.49 22.97 12.27
N ILE A 160 23.47 22.13 12.65
CA ILE A 160 24.66 21.81 11.83
C ILE A 160 24.73 20.27 11.76
N PRO A 161 24.71 19.64 10.56
CA PRO A 161 24.80 18.19 10.42
C PRO A 161 26.11 17.64 11.02
N GLY A 162 26.03 16.63 11.88
CA GLY A 162 27.19 15.93 12.46
C GLY A 162 27.65 16.45 13.82
N GLU A 163 27.49 17.73 14.15
CA GLU A 163 27.89 18.26 15.46
C GLU A 163 27.02 17.72 16.61
N GLN A 164 25.75 17.43 16.32
CA GLN A 164 24.81 16.89 17.32
C GLN A 164 25.14 15.44 17.70
N GLU A 165 25.54 14.61 16.74
CA GLU A 165 25.95 13.23 17.01
C GLU A 165 27.26 13.20 17.81
N LEU A 166 28.20 14.11 17.50
CA LEU A 166 29.39 14.27 18.32
C LEU A 166 29.04 14.70 19.75
N MET A 167 28.07 15.60 19.95
CA MET A 167 27.62 16.00 21.30
C MET A 167 26.87 14.88 22.03
N LEU A 168 25.92 14.21 21.37
CA LEU A 168 25.08 13.18 21.96
C LEU A 168 25.90 11.97 22.44
N PHE A 169 26.96 11.62 21.70
CA PHE A 169 27.85 10.52 22.04
C PHE A 169 29.18 10.99 22.65
N SER A 170 29.32 12.28 22.99
CA SER A 170 30.54 12.86 23.56
C SER A 170 31.82 12.49 22.78
N LEU A 171 31.76 12.58 21.45
CA LEU A 171 32.84 12.22 20.52
C LEU A 171 33.72 13.42 20.20
N GLN A 172 35.02 13.17 20.00
CA GLN A 172 35.91 14.19 19.46
C GLN A 172 35.76 14.27 17.92
N PRO A 173 35.81 15.47 17.31
CA PRO A 173 35.72 15.63 15.87
C PRO A 173 36.98 15.10 15.18
N MET A 174 37.02 13.81 14.86
CA MET A 174 37.87 13.29 13.79
C MET A 174 37.18 13.48 12.44
N ASP A 175 37.96 13.73 11.38
CA ASP A 175 37.55 13.95 9.97
C ASP A 175 36.04 14.21 9.78
N ALA A 176 35.63 15.48 9.80
CA ALA A 176 34.23 15.91 9.79
C ALA A 176 33.36 15.24 8.71
N SER A 177 33.94 14.83 7.58
CA SER A 177 33.25 14.11 6.50
C SER A 177 32.83 12.67 6.87
N ILE A 178 33.65 11.95 7.65
CA ILE A 178 33.35 10.58 8.10
C ILE A 178 32.29 10.63 9.21
N ALA A 179 32.41 11.58 10.13
CA ALA A 179 31.44 11.79 11.20
C ALA A 179 30.02 12.07 10.68
N VAL A 180 29.88 12.83 9.58
CA VAL A 180 28.57 13.16 8.98
C VAL A 180 27.87 11.94 8.36
N LYS A 181 28.62 11.03 7.70
CA LYS A 181 28.04 9.81 7.12
C LYS A 181 27.58 8.83 8.19
N ASP A 182 28.42 8.60 9.19
CA ASP A 182 28.12 7.70 10.29
C ASP A 182 26.95 8.25 11.14
N ALA A 183 26.86 9.58 11.29
CA ALA A 183 25.73 10.27 11.90
C ALA A 183 24.40 10.03 11.15
N ALA A 184 24.41 10.12 9.82
CA ALA A 184 23.23 9.85 9.00
C ALA A 184 22.76 8.40 9.12
N GLN A 185 23.69 7.44 9.10
CA GLN A 185 23.37 6.03 9.31
C GLN A 185 22.76 5.78 10.68
N LEU A 186 23.30 6.40 11.73
CA LEU A 186 22.78 6.26 13.08
C LEU A 186 21.33 6.77 13.19
N ARG A 187 21.00 7.89 12.53
CA ARG A 187 19.61 8.36 12.43
C ARG A 187 18.70 7.35 11.74
N GLN A 188 19.16 6.79 10.62
CA GLN A 188 18.42 5.79 9.87
C GLN A 188 18.17 4.53 10.71
N PHE A 189 19.18 4.04 11.43
CA PHE A 189 19.04 2.86 12.28
C PHE A 189 18.11 3.10 13.47
N ASP A 190 18.10 4.29 14.09
CA ASP A 190 17.15 4.58 15.16
C ASP A 190 15.70 4.51 14.70
N LEU A 191 15.42 5.11 13.54
CA LEU A 191 14.10 5.02 12.91
C LEU A 191 13.78 3.55 12.57
N ARG A 192 14.77 2.81 12.06
CA ARG A 192 14.61 1.41 11.68
C ARG A 192 14.28 0.51 12.87
N LEU A 193 14.97 0.68 13.99
CA LEU A 193 14.69 -0.09 15.21
C LEU A 193 13.27 0.19 15.71
N CYS A 194 12.87 1.46 15.77
CA CYS A 194 11.50 1.84 16.12
C CYS A 194 10.47 1.28 15.11
N PHE A 195 10.78 1.30 13.83
CA PHE A 195 9.93 0.75 12.78
C PHE A 195 9.72 -0.76 12.95
N ILE A 196 10.78 -1.54 13.16
CA ILE A 196 10.70 -3.00 13.32
C ILE A 196 9.86 -3.34 14.54
N VAL A 197 10.12 -2.71 15.69
CA VAL A 197 9.39 -3.01 16.94
C VAL A 197 7.92 -2.61 16.82
N SER A 198 7.64 -1.42 16.27
CA SER A 198 6.26 -0.95 16.05
C SER A 198 5.50 -1.76 14.99
N ALA A 199 6.16 -2.38 14.02
CA ALA A 199 5.52 -3.27 13.06
C ALA A 199 5.02 -4.58 13.72
N HIS A 200 5.66 -5.01 14.81
CA HIS A 200 5.37 -6.28 15.48
C HIS A 200 4.50 -6.15 16.73
N ALA A 201 4.37 -4.95 17.32
CA ALA A 201 3.65 -4.76 18.57
C ALA A 201 2.80 -3.47 18.56
N VAL A 202 1.48 -3.62 18.70
CA VAL A 202 0.55 -2.48 18.87
C VAL A 202 0.91 -1.67 20.11
N GLU A 203 1.35 -2.32 21.20
CA GLU A 203 1.84 -1.64 22.41
C GLU A 203 2.96 -0.63 22.09
N ALA A 204 3.90 -0.98 21.19
CA ALA A 204 4.97 -0.08 20.79
C ALA A 204 4.45 1.10 19.97
N GLN A 205 3.42 0.90 19.13
CA GLN A 205 2.76 1.96 18.38
C GLN A 205 2.08 2.98 19.32
N GLU A 206 1.32 2.48 20.30
CA GLU A 206 0.65 3.30 21.32
C GLU A 206 1.68 4.03 22.20
N ARG A 207 2.75 3.33 22.60
CA ARG A 207 3.83 3.91 23.41
C ARG A 207 4.55 5.06 22.69
N LEU A 208 4.88 4.91 21.40
CA LEU A 208 5.49 6.00 20.61
C LEU A 208 4.55 7.22 20.45
N ARG A 209 3.25 6.96 20.28
CA ARG A 209 2.25 7.99 20.03
C ARG A 209 1.88 8.76 21.30
N ASP A 210 1.50 8.03 22.34
CA ASP A 210 0.76 8.58 23.48
C ASP A 210 1.66 8.80 24.70
N ILE A 211 2.62 7.89 24.94
CA ILE A 211 3.52 7.95 26.10
C ILE A 211 4.75 8.81 25.77
N LEU A 212 5.48 8.43 24.73
CA LEU A 212 6.74 9.06 24.36
C LEU A 212 6.54 10.31 23.51
N ARG A 213 5.38 10.45 22.85
CA ARG A 213 5.01 11.61 22.02
C ARG A 213 6.09 11.95 20.98
N VAL A 214 6.45 10.94 20.21
CA VAL A 214 7.52 11.02 19.20
C VAL A 214 7.00 11.62 17.88
N VAL A 215 5.68 11.63 17.68
CA VAL A 215 5.04 12.11 16.44
C VAL A 215 5.42 13.56 16.14
N GLU A 216 5.38 14.46 17.13
CA GLU A 216 5.76 15.87 16.90
C GLU A 216 7.20 15.99 16.38
N SER A 217 8.11 15.20 16.94
CA SER A 217 9.51 15.18 16.53
C SER A 217 9.71 14.61 15.13
N LEU A 218 8.99 13.54 14.76
CA LEU A 218 9.05 12.95 13.42
C LEU A 218 8.52 13.92 12.36
N VAL A 219 7.46 14.67 12.67
CA VAL A 219 6.90 15.69 11.77
C VAL A 219 7.91 16.81 11.52
N VAL A 220 8.57 17.30 12.58
CA VAL A 220 9.61 18.33 12.46
C VAL A 220 10.79 17.82 11.63
N LEU A 221 11.29 16.61 11.91
CA LEU A 221 12.39 16.03 11.14
C LEU A 221 11.99 15.86 9.67
N PHE A 222 10.79 15.38 9.39
CA PHE A 222 10.34 15.21 8.01
C PHE A 222 10.24 16.54 7.26
N ASP A 223 9.71 17.60 7.89
CA ASP A 223 9.65 18.94 7.28
C ASP A 223 11.05 19.52 7.00
N GLN A 224 12.01 19.29 7.90
CA GLN A 224 13.40 19.68 7.68
C GLN A 224 13.99 18.96 6.46
N HIS A 225 13.87 17.63 6.40
CA HIS A 225 14.46 16.85 5.29
C HIS A 225 13.83 17.19 3.95
N ILE A 226 12.50 17.18 3.86
CA ILE A 226 11.80 17.47 2.58
C ILE A 226 12.04 18.91 2.09
N SER A 227 12.30 19.86 2.99
CA SER A 227 12.62 21.23 2.60
C SER A 227 14.05 21.36 2.07
N HIS A 228 15.00 20.56 2.60
CA HIS A 228 16.41 20.56 2.20
C HIS A 228 16.68 19.78 0.90
N SER A 229 15.86 18.78 0.56
CA SER A 229 15.97 17.98 -0.68
C SER A 229 15.93 18.81 -1.98
N THR A 230 15.44 20.05 -1.92
CA THR A 230 15.44 21.00 -3.04
C THR A 230 16.83 21.55 -3.41
N SER A 231 17.87 21.28 -2.61
CA SER A 231 19.20 21.89 -2.70
C SER A 231 20.32 20.87 -2.56
N LEU A 232 20.75 20.29 -3.70
CA LEU A 232 21.97 19.50 -3.90
C LEU A 232 22.00 18.09 -3.24
N SER A 233 21.94 17.04 -4.09
CA SER A 233 22.15 15.59 -3.79
C SER A 233 20.91 14.78 -3.33
N PRO A 234 20.10 14.23 -4.27
CA PRO A 234 18.80 13.60 -3.99
C PRO A 234 18.82 12.22 -3.30
N THR A 235 19.97 11.53 -3.14
CA THR A 235 19.92 10.08 -2.84
C THR A 235 19.82 9.69 -1.36
N ASN A 236 20.32 10.51 -0.43
CA ASN A 236 20.37 10.12 0.99
C ASN A 236 19.19 10.66 1.82
N ASP A 237 18.61 11.80 1.43
CA ASP A 237 17.50 12.42 2.17
C ASP A 237 16.15 11.72 1.93
N ASP A 238 16.00 11.08 0.76
CA ASP A 238 14.81 10.29 0.42
C ASP A 238 14.69 9.02 1.26
N GLU A 239 15.81 8.34 1.57
CA GLU A 239 15.82 7.13 2.39
C GLU A 239 15.36 7.42 3.83
N LEU A 240 15.86 8.51 4.40
CA LEU A 240 15.49 8.90 5.75
C LEU A 240 14.02 9.35 5.82
N SER A 241 13.57 10.13 4.84
CA SER A 241 12.17 10.51 4.68
C SER A 241 11.26 9.27 4.58
N CYS A 242 11.69 8.25 3.84
CA CYS A 242 10.97 6.98 3.75
C CYS A 242 10.91 6.26 5.10
N GLU A 243 12.00 6.18 5.87
CA GLU A 243 11.98 5.55 7.20
C GLU A 243 11.08 6.32 8.18
N ILE A 244 11.06 7.66 8.13
CA ILE A 244 10.14 8.48 8.94
C ILE A 244 8.68 8.17 8.56
N LEU A 245 8.35 8.17 7.27
CA LEU A 245 6.99 7.88 6.79
C LEU A 245 6.54 6.46 7.15
N LYS A 246 7.41 5.46 7.04
CA LYS A 246 7.13 4.08 7.45
C LYS A 246 6.83 3.99 8.95
N LEU A 247 7.62 4.68 9.78
CA LEU A 247 7.40 4.71 11.22
C LEU A 247 6.08 5.42 11.58
N LEU A 248 5.80 6.56 10.95
CA LEU A 248 4.51 7.26 11.10
C LEU A 248 3.34 6.36 10.68
N PHE A 249 3.47 5.65 9.56
CA PHE A 249 2.45 4.70 9.12
C PHE A 249 2.18 3.62 10.19
N ASN A 250 3.22 3.00 10.75
CA ASN A 250 3.05 2.00 11.81
C ASN A 250 2.37 2.58 13.06
N ILE A 251 2.69 3.82 13.43
CA ILE A 251 2.08 4.49 14.58
C ILE A 251 0.57 4.68 14.41
N PHE A 252 0.10 4.88 13.18
CA PHE A 252 -1.29 5.24 12.88
C PHE A 252 -2.12 4.13 12.22
N CYS A 253 -1.51 3.06 11.68
CA CYS A 253 -2.24 2.04 10.92
C CYS A 253 -3.31 1.28 11.75
N HIS A 254 -3.14 1.21 13.07
CA HIS A 254 -4.12 0.63 14.01
C HIS A 254 -4.70 1.66 14.99
N ALA A 255 -4.45 2.96 14.78
CA ALA A 255 -5.00 4.00 15.63
C ALA A 255 -6.53 4.04 15.49
N LYS A 256 -7.24 4.11 16.62
CA LYS A 256 -8.70 4.23 16.63
C LYS A 256 -9.10 5.61 16.08
N LYS A 257 -10.05 5.63 15.14
CA LYS A 257 -10.54 6.88 14.52
C LYS A 257 -11.12 7.88 15.53
N ASP A 258 -11.57 7.40 16.69
CA ASP A 258 -12.18 8.23 17.74
C ASP A 258 -11.16 8.97 18.62
N SER A 259 -9.85 8.82 18.41
CA SER A 259 -8.81 9.55 19.17
C SER A 259 -8.56 10.99 18.69
N LEU A 260 -9.45 11.52 17.84
CA LEU A 260 -9.39 12.88 17.28
C LEU A 260 -9.83 13.92 18.33
N ASN A 261 -8.95 14.23 19.28
CA ASN A 261 -9.13 15.40 20.14
C ASN A 261 -8.70 16.66 19.39
N ASN A 262 -9.26 17.83 19.73
CA ASN A 262 -8.94 19.12 19.10
C ASN A 262 -7.42 19.43 19.06
N GLU A 263 -6.66 18.95 20.04
CA GLU A 263 -5.19 19.12 20.10
C GLU A 263 -4.41 18.30 19.05
N THR A 264 -5.01 17.24 18.51
CA THR A 264 -4.37 16.34 17.53
C THR A 264 -4.61 16.78 16.09
N ILE A 265 -5.65 17.58 15.85
CA ILE A 265 -6.04 18.04 14.51
C ILE A 265 -4.90 18.79 13.81
N PRO A 266 -4.25 19.82 14.40
CA PRO A 266 -3.19 20.56 13.70
C PRO A 266 -2.00 19.67 13.30
N LYS A 267 -1.74 18.61 14.08
CA LYS A 267 -0.66 17.65 13.79
C LYS A 267 -0.99 16.81 12.57
N PHE A 268 -2.24 16.34 12.46
CA PHE A 268 -2.73 15.64 11.27
C PHE A 268 -2.70 16.53 10.03
N GLU A 269 -3.10 17.79 10.16
CA GLU A 269 -3.06 18.76 9.07
C GLU A 269 -1.62 19.00 8.56
N CYS A 270 -0.66 19.14 9.48
CA CYS A 270 0.76 19.25 9.13
C CYS A 270 1.26 18.01 8.40
N MET A 271 0.99 16.80 8.91
CA MET A 271 1.36 15.55 8.23
C MET A 271 0.75 15.44 6.83
N VAL A 272 -0.52 15.83 6.65
CA VAL A 272 -1.16 15.84 5.34
C VAL A 272 -0.44 16.79 4.38
N LYS A 273 -0.07 18.00 4.83
CA LYS A 273 0.68 18.97 4.02
C LYS A 273 2.08 18.48 3.64
N LEU A 274 2.77 17.79 4.53
CA LEU A 274 4.07 17.18 4.24
C LEU A 274 3.95 16.03 3.23
N CYS A 275 2.94 15.18 3.37
CA CYS A 275 2.65 14.15 2.38
C CYS A 275 2.27 14.75 1.02
N GLU A 276 1.51 15.84 0.99
CA GLU A 276 1.19 16.60 -0.22
C GLU A 276 2.47 17.04 -0.95
N ARG A 277 3.43 17.62 -0.21
CA ARG A 277 4.72 18.04 -0.74
C ARG A 277 5.52 16.85 -1.30
N ALA A 278 5.62 15.75 -0.54
CA ALA A 278 6.36 14.56 -0.94
C ALA A 278 5.82 13.93 -2.23
N ILE A 279 4.48 13.88 -2.34
CA ILE A 279 3.79 13.35 -3.53
C ILE A 279 4.04 14.25 -4.75
N LYS A 280 3.98 15.58 -4.58
CA LYS A 280 4.25 16.54 -5.66
C LYS A 280 5.72 16.47 -6.11
N GLU A 281 6.65 16.38 -5.17
CA GLU A 281 8.09 16.23 -5.45
C GLU A 281 8.38 14.93 -6.20
N ALA A 282 7.92 13.79 -5.68
CA ALA A 282 8.09 12.48 -6.31
C ALA A 282 7.43 12.39 -7.70
N GLN A 283 6.35 13.13 -7.95
CA GLN A 283 5.74 13.22 -9.27
C GLN A 283 6.65 13.95 -10.28
N SER A 284 7.39 14.97 -9.82
CA SER A 284 8.23 15.86 -10.63
C SER A 284 9.64 15.31 -10.90
N THR A 285 10.15 14.43 -10.05
CA THR A 285 11.50 13.85 -10.18
C THR A 285 11.58 12.91 -11.39
N VAL A 286 12.54 13.20 -12.28
CA VAL A 286 12.85 12.36 -13.45
C VAL A 286 13.77 11.23 -13.01
N GLY A 287 13.17 10.06 -12.77
CA GLY A 287 13.83 8.93 -12.13
C GLY A 287 12.98 8.51 -10.94
N ASN A 288 12.46 7.29 -11.00
CA ASN A 288 11.52 6.77 -10.02
C ASN A 288 12.17 6.86 -8.63
N VAL A 289 11.62 7.67 -7.73
CA VAL A 289 11.78 7.49 -6.27
C VAL A 289 10.51 6.76 -5.79
N PRO A 290 10.32 5.48 -6.17
CA PRO A 290 9.01 4.81 -6.05
C PRO A 290 8.53 4.74 -4.60
N ASP A 291 9.47 4.69 -3.65
CA ASP A 291 9.16 4.45 -2.25
C ASP A 291 8.65 5.69 -1.53
N LEU A 292 9.12 6.91 -1.88
CA LEU A 292 8.72 8.13 -1.17
C LEU A 292 7.21 8.41 -1.37
N ALA A 293 6.76 8.41 -2.63
CA ALA A 293 5.35 8.57 -2.97
C ALA A 293 4.49 7.48 -2.33
N GLN A 294 4.90 6.21 -2.43
CA GLN A 294 4.16 5.10 -1.85
C GLN A 294 4.02 5.22 -0.33
N ASN A 295 5.10 5.55 0.38
CA ASN A 295 5.10 5.69 1.83
C ASN A 295 4.24 6.88 2.27
N ALA A 296 4.27 8.00 1.54
CA ALA A 296 3.43 9.16 1.80
C ALA A 296 1.94 8.84 1.58
N VAL A 297 1.60 8.13 0.50
CA VAL A 297 0.22 7.69 0.22
C VAL A 297 -0.27 6.68 1.26
N ASN A 298 0.60 5.76 1.70
CA ASN A 298 0.27 4.81 2.77
C ASN A 298 -0.06 5.54 4.07
N LEU A 299 0.74 6.54 4.46
CA LEU A 299 0.45 7.36 5.63
C LEU A 299 -0.88 8.10 5.46
N LEU A 300 -1.11 8.79 4.34
CA LEU A 300 -2.38 9.49 4.06
C LEU A 300 -3.61 8.59 4.18
N ALA A 301 -3.51 7.32 3.75
CA ALA A 301 -4.61 6.37 3.86
C ALA A 301 -5.01 6.06 5.31
N THR A 302 -4.11 6.29 6.28
CA THR A 302 -4.39 6.13 7.71
C THR A 302 -4.96 7.39 8.37
N LEU A 303 -4.86 8.58 7.74
CA LEU A 303 -5.23 9.85 8.35
C LEU A 303 -6.71 10.19 8.13
N PRO A 304 -7.54 10.28 9.18
CA PRO A 304 -8.99 10.31 9.03
C PRO A 304 -9.62 11.66 8.64
N THR A 305 -8.96 12.83 8.75
CA THR A 305 -9.73 14.11 8.90
C THR A 305 -9.22 15.32 8.10
N ALA A 306 -8.06 15.28 7.46
CA ALA A 306 -7.43 16.49 6.92
C ALA A 306 -7.39 16.57 5.38
N VAL A 307 -8.09 15.68 4.67
CA VAL A 307 -7.98 15.57 3.21
C VAL A 307 -8.64 16.71 2.43
N LEU A 308 -9.54 17.48 3.05
CA LEU A 308 -10.03 18.73 2.45
C LEU A 308 -8.91 19.75 2.22
N LEU A 309 -7.83 19.70 3.01
CA LEU A 309 -6.66 20.57 2.82
C LEU A 309 -5.90 20.30 1.51
N LEU A 310 -6.15 19.15 0.89
CA LEU A 310 -5.52 18.74 -0.37
C LEU A 310 -6.23 19.29 -1.61
N THR A 311 -7.39 19.93 -1.42
CA THR A 311 -8.12 20.63 -2.49
C THR A 311 -8.50 22.03 -2.01
N PRO A 312 -7.52 22.92 -1.78
CA PRO A 312 -7.80 24.26 -1.28
C PRO A 312 -8.47 25.12 -2.35
N ARG A 313 -9.34 26.02 -1.91
CA ARG A 313 -9.81 27.14 -2.74
C ARG A 313 -8.82 28.29 -2.56
N PRO A 314 -8.07 28.71 -3.59
CA PRO A 314 -7.17 29.86 -3.48
C PRO A 314 -7.96 31.10 -3.01
N ILE A 315 -7.38 31.83 -2.06
CA ILE A 315 -7.96 33.05 -1.50
C ILE A 315 -7.41 34.22 -2.33
N GLY A 316 -8.23 34.71 -3.27
CA GLY A 316 -7.92 35.86 -4.12
C GLY A 316 -8.27 35.59 -5.59
N ASP A 317 -8.85 36.60 -6.25
CA ASP A 317 -9.10 36.60 -7.70
C ASP A 317 -7.78 36.76 -8.45
N SER A 318 -6.88 35.79 -8.35
CA SER A 318 -5.81 35.66 -9.31
C SER A 318 -6.40 35.02 -10.58
N GLU A 319 -7.11 35.83 -11.37
CA GLU A 319 -7.43 35.59 -12.79
C GLU A 319 -6.15 35.61 -13.67
N GLY A 320 -5.03 35.15 -13.13
CA GLY A 320 -3.83 34.85 -13.90
C GLY A 320 -3.88 33.37 -14.27
N ALA A 321 -3.65 33.04 -15.53
CA ALA A 321 -3.51 31.68 -16.01
C ALA A 321 -2.35 30.96 -15.26
N SER A 322 -2.64 30.42 -14.08
CA SER A 322 -1.72 29.54 -13.38
C SER A 322 -1.58 28.27 -14.20
N SER A 323 -0.35 27.85 -14.53
CA SER A 323 -0.11 26.58 -15.25
C SER A 323 -0.50 25.33 -14.43
N HIS A 324 -0.95 25.54 -13.19
CA HIS A 324 -1.34 24.49 -12.27
C HIS A 324 -2.75 23.96 -12.57
N PRO A 325 -3.00 22.64 -12.43
CA PRO A 325 -4.31 22.06 -12.64
C PRO A 325 -5.34 22.65 -11.66
N SER A 326 -6.40 23.29 -12.16
CA SER A 326 -7.50 23.81 -11.36
C SER A 326 -8.86 23.39 -11.92
N TYR A 327 -9.90 23.38 -11.08
CA TYR A 327 -11.26 23.06 -11.49
C TYR A 327 -12.29 23.75 -10.58
N ASP A 328 -13.25 24.47 -11.19
CA ASP A 328 -14.32 25.18 -10.47
C ASP A 328 -13.79 26.13 -9.37
N GLY A 329 -12.64 26.76 -9.63
CA GLY A 329 -11.96 27.65 -8.70
C GLY A 329 -11.22 26.97 -7.54
N TYR A 330 -10.98 25.66 -7.59
CA TYR A 330 -10.18 24.91 -6.61
C TYR A 330 -8.87 24.40 -7.22
N ASP A 331 -7.81 24.34 -6.42
CA ASP A 331 -6.54 23.73 -6.83
C ASP A 331 -6.68 22.20 -6.88
N MET A 332 -6.30 21.61 -8.02
CA MET A 332 -6.30 20.17 -8.28
C MET A 332 -4.88 19.63 -8.46
N SER A 333 -3.85 20.42 -8.18
CA SER A 333 -2.44 20.02 -8.36
C SER A 333 -2.12 18.73 -7.62
N PHE A 334 -2.53 18.61 -6.35
CA PHE A 334 -2.33 17.37 -5.58
C PHE A 334 -3.11 16.20 -6.18
N VAL A 335 -4.40 16.39 -6.48
CA VAL A 335 -5.28 15.35 -7.02
C VAL A 335 -4.74 14.82 -8.35
N ASN A 336 -4.26 15.71 -9.21
CA ASN A 336 -3.63 15.37 -10.47
C ASN A 336 -2.29 14.62 -10.26
N ALA A 337 -1.44 15.08 -9.33
CA ALA A 337 -0.18 14.39 -9.02
C ALA A 337 -0.43 12.97 -8.50
N LEU A 338 -1.37 12.81 -7.57
CA LEU A 338 -1.78 11.51 -7.03
C LEU A 338 -2.34 10.60 -8.13
N LEU A 339 -3.20 11.12 -9.01
CA LEU A 339 -3.75 10.36 -10.13
C LEU A 339 -2.65 9.88 -11.09
N GLN A 340 -1.69 10.75 -11.44
CA GLN A 340 -0.59 10.39 -12.32
C GLN A 340 0.31 9.31 -11.71
N LEU A 341 0.60 9.39 -10.41
CA LEU A 341 1.36 8.35 -9.70
C LEU A 341 0.58 7.03 -9.65
N PHE A 342 -0.73 7.08 -9.40
CA PHE A 342 -1.59 5.90 -9.48
C PHE A 342 -1.54 5.26 -10.87
N VAL A 343 -1.64 6.05 -11.95
CA VAL A 343 -1.54 5.56 -13.34
C VAL A 343 -0.19 4.91 -13.60
N ARG A 344 0.92 5.56 -13.23
CA ARG A 344 2.28 5.00 -13.38
C ARG A 344 2.44 3.70 -12.59
N LYS A 345 1.89 3.63 -11.37
CA LYS A 345 1.94 2.40 -10.57
C LYS A 345 1.08 1.31 -11.19
N LEU A 346 -0.11 1.64 -11.70
CA LEU A 346 -0.99 0.71 -12.40
C LEU A 346 -0.34 0.10 -13.66
N GLU A 347 0.53 0.84 -14.35
CA GLU A 347 1.29 0.37 -15.51
C GLU A 347 2.49 -0.52 -15.15
N THR A 348 3.10 -0.29 -13.98
CA THR A 348 4.35 -0.96 -13.57
C THR A 348 4.13 -2.10 -12.58
N VAL A 349 2.95 -2.20 -11.97
CA VAL A 349 2.70 -3.16 -10.91
C VAL A 349 2.65 -4.59 -11.44
N ASN A 350 3.44 -5.47 -10.84
CA ASN A 350 3.33 -6.90 -11.06
C ASN A 350 2.12 -7.47 -10.29
N LYS A 351 1.66 -8.68 -10.66
CA LYS A 351 0.50 -9.34 -10.01
C LYS A 351 0.63 -9.48 -8.47
N THR A 352 1.84 -9.51 -7.94
CA THR A 352 2.13 -9.64 -6.50
C THR A 352 2.08 -8.32 -5.74
N GLU A 353 2.22 -7.19 -6.42
CA GLU A 353 2.25 -5.85 -5.82
C GLU A 353 0.92 -5.09 -6.00
N THR A 354 -0.09 -5.72 -6.58
CA THR A 354 -1.39 -5.08 -6.87
C THR A 354 -2.04 -4.52 -5.59
N GLU A 355 -1.73 -5.09 -4.43
CA GLU A 355 -2.16 -4.60 -3.11
C GLU A 355 -1.66 -3.19 -2.78
N LEU A 356 -0.53 -2.74 -3.35
CA LEU A 356 -0.01 -1.39 -3.16
C LEU A 356 -0.91 -0.31 -3.79
N LEU A 357 -1.77 -0.70 -4.75
CA LEU A 357 -2.77 0.21 -5.33
C LEU A 357 -3.91 0.54 -4.35
N SER A 358 -4.12 -0.29 -3.33
CA SER A 358 -5.22 -0.14 -2.37
C SER A 358 -5.14 1.19 -1.62
N THR A 359 -3.94 1.65 -1.25
CA THR A 359 -3.78 2.92 -0.54
C THR A 359 -4.01 4.13 -1.46
N TYR A 360 -3.56 4.08 -2.72
CA TYR A 360 -3.91 5.09 -3.73
C TYR A 360 -5.42 5.20 -3.94
N LEU A 361 -6.09 4.07 -4.18
CA LEU A 361 -7.53 4.01 -4.37
C LEU A 361 -8.27 4.54 -3.13
N SER A 362 -7.82 4.15 -1.93
CA SER A 362 -8.43 4.62 -0.67
C SER A 362 -8.36 6.14 -0.53
N VAL A 363 -7.21 6.76 -0.81
CA VAL A 363 -7.04 8.22 -0.75
C VAL A 363 -7.88 8.90 -1.85
N LEU A 364 -7.87 8.39 -3.08
CA LEU A 364 -8.69 8.92 -4.19
C LEU A 364 -10.20 8.84 -3.90
N ILE A 365 -10.67 7.72 -3.34
CA ILE A 365 -12.06 7.54 -2.88
C ILE A 365 -12.39 8.58 -1.81
N TYR A 366 -11.51 8.72 -0.82
CA TYR A 366 -11.75 9.59 0.32
C TYR A 366 -11.82 11.08 -0.11
N ILE A 367 -10.91 11.52 -0.99
CA ILE A 367 -10.97 12.85 -1.62
C ILE A 367 -12.27 13.03 -2.41
N SER A 368 -12.65 12.03 -3.21
CA SER A 368 -13.85 12.09 -4.04
C SER A 368 -15.15 12.13 -3.24
N ARG A 369 -15.17 11.54 -2.04
CA ARG A 369 -16.31 11.63 -1.12
C ARG A 369 -16.36 12.98 -0.41
N SER A 370 -15.20 13.55 -0.10
CA SER A 370 -15.07 14.77 0.70
C SER A 370 -15.22 16.06 -0.13
N SER A 371 -14.78 16.05 -1.40
CA SER A 371 -14.79 17.22 -2.29
C SER A 371 -15.54 16.93 -3.60
N LYS A 372 -16.66 17.64 -3.82
CA LYS A 372 -17.46 17.53 -5.06
C LYS A 372 -16.64 17.93 -6.29
N GLN A 373 -15.81 18.96 -6.17
CA GLN A 373 -14.96 19.47 -7.24
C GLN A 373 -13.89 18.44 -7.60
N ALA A 374 -13.23 17.85 -6.60
CA ALA A 374 -12.24 16.80 -6.84
C ALA A 374 -12.86 15.57 -7.51
N ARG A 375 -14.04 15.14 -7.04
CA ARG A 375 -14.79 14.04 -7.69
C ARG A 375 -15.11 14.33 -9.14
N ARG A 376 -15.61 15.54 -9.46
CA ARG A 376 -15.93 15.94 -10.84
C ARG A 376 -14.67 16.00 -11.70
N TYR A 377 -13.58 16.57 -11.18
CA TYR A 377 -12.29 16.61 -11.85
C TYR A 377 -11.77 15.19 -12.16
N LEU A 378 -11.77 14.30 -11.17
CA LEU A 378 -11.38 12.90 -11.34
C LEU A 378 -12.29 12.15 -12.30
N ARG A 379 -13.61 12.39 -12.25
CA ARG A 379 -14.57 11.81 -13.20
C ARG A 379 -14.18 12.16 -14.64
N LEU A 380 -13.91 13.42 -14.94
CA LEU A 380 -13.51 13.86 -16.28
C LEU A 380 -12.20 13.22 -16.76
N LYS A 381 -11.29 12.85 -15.85
CA LYS A 381 -10.00 12.23 -16.19
C LYS A 381 -10.05 10.69 -16.26
N VAL A 382 -10.88 10.05 -15.43
CA VAL A 382 -10.93 8.58 -15.29
C VAL A 382 -12.06 7.98 -16.12
N VAL A 383 -13.24 8.60 -16.09
CA VAL A 383 -14.47 8.17 -16.80
C VAL A 383 -15.09 9.37 -17.52
N PRO A 384 -14.42 9.90 -18.57
CA PRO A 384 -14.95 11.00 -19.37
C PRO A 384 -16.31 10.63 -20.01
N PRO A 385 -17.09 11.61 -20.50
CA PRO A 385 -18.25 11.33 -21.34
C PRO A 385 -17.92 10.31 -22.44
N LEU A 386 -18.79 9.30 -22.62
CA LEU A 386 -18.55 8.24 -23.61
C LEU A 386 -18.80 8.77 -25.01
N HIS A 387 -17.98 8.35 -25.96
CA HIS A 387 -18.20 8.49 -27.40
C HIS A 387 -18.63 7.17 -28.02
N ALA A 388 -19.08 7.20 -29.28
CA ALA A 388 -19.49 5.98 -29.99
C ALA A 388 -18.34 4.95 -30.10
N SER A 389 -17.10 5.42 -30.27
CA SER A 389 -15.91 4.55 -30.34
C SER A 389 -15.60 3.83 -29.02
N ASP A 390 -16.06 4.36 -27.88
CA ASP A 390 -15.75 3.80 -26.55
C ASP A 390 -16.58 2.56 -26.21
N VAL A 391 -17.63 2.29 -26.99
CA VAL A 391 -18.55 1.14 -26.83
C VAL A 391 -18.46 0.14 -27.97
N GLU A 392 -17.47 0.26 -28.87
CA GLU A 392 -17.18 -0.77 -29.89
C GLU A 392 -16.59 -2.03 -29.26
N LYS A 393 -15.78 -1.87 -28.21
CA LYS A 393 -15.14 -2.96 -27.47
C LYS A 393 -15.62 -2.99 -26.03
N ARG A 394 -15.38 -4.11 -25.35
CA ARG A 394 -15.76 -4.24 -23.95
C ARG A 394 -15.06 -3.19 -23.09
N PRO A 395 -15.69 -2.71 -22.00
CA PRO A 395 -15.10 -1.70 -21.13
C PRO A 395 -13.70 -2.06 -20.62
N GLU A 396 -13.44 -3.33 -20.33
CA GLU A 396 -12.14 -3.85 -19.90
C GLU A 396 -11.11 -4.05 -21.04
N GLU A 397 -11.52 -3.93 -22.29
CA GLU A 397 -10.69 -4.13 -23.48
C GLU A 397 -10.25 -2.78 -24.07
N GLY A 398 -9.19 -2.21 -23.49
CA GLY A 398 -8.59 -0.96 -23.99
C GLY A 398 -7.46 -0.43 -23.13
N ASP A 399 -6.75 0.59 -23.62
CA ASP A 399 -5.62 1.20 -22.90
C ASP A 399 -6.00 2.47 -22.13
N SER A 400 -7.26 2.90 -22.22
CA SER A 400 -7.78 4.02 -21.45
C SER A 400 -7.68 3.77 -19.95
N LEU A 401 -7.62 4.85 -19.16
CA LEU A 401 -7.63 4.72 -17.69
C LEU A 401 -8.91 4.04 -17.19
N ARG A 402 -10.06 4.35 -17.79
CA ARG A 402 -11.33 3.64 -17.55
C ARG A 402 -11.13 2.13 -17.70
N SER A 403 -10.62 1.68 -18.84
CA SER A 403 -10.47 0.25 -19.14
C SER A 403 -9.52 -0.45 -18.19
N ARG A 404 -8.42 0.21 -17.80
CA ARG A 404 -7.48 -0.33 -16.82
C ARG A 404 -8.09 -0.47 -15.43
N VAL A 405 -8.89 0.50 -14.98
CA VAL A 405 -9.61 0.42 -13.69
C VAL A 405 -10.69 -0.66 -13.76
N VAL A 406 -11.44 -0.78 -14.86
CA VAL A 406 -12.42 -1.86 -15.04
C VAL A 406 -11.74 -3.23 -15.03
N ARG A 407 -10.57 -3.39 -15.67
CA ARG A 407 -9.76 -4.63 -15.53
C ARG A 407 -9.36 -4.92 -14.09
N LEU A 408 -9.01 -3.90 -13.31
CA LEU A 408 -8.66 -4.06 -11.90
C LEU A 408 -9.86 -4.58 -11.07
N MET A 409 -11.09 -4.17 -11.41
CA MET A 409 -12.34 -4.71 -10.84
C MET A 409 -12.57 -6.19 -11.13
N MET A 410 -11.86 -6.76 -12.10
CA MET A 410 -11.93 -8.18 -12.46
C MET A 410 -10.71 -8.97 -11.98
N SER A 411 -9.78 -8.31 -11.26
CA SER A 411 -8.60 -8.95 -10.69
C SER A 411 -8.94 -9.80 -9.46
N THR A 412 -8.03 -10.69 -9.07
CA THR A 412 -8.15 -11.48 -7.83
C THR A 412 -7.55 -10.78 -6.60
N SER A 413 -7.13 -9.52 -6.75
CA SER A 413 -6.50 -8.73 -5.67
C SER A 413 -7.53 -8.10 -4.73
N GLN A 414 -7.13 -7.70 -3.52
CA GLN A 414 -8.03 -6.96 -2.62
C GLN A 414 -8.31 -5.54 -3.14
N ALA A 415 -7.45 -5.01 -4.01
CA ALA A 415 -7.67 -3.75 -4.71
C ALA A 415 -8.89 -3.76 -5.64
N ARG A 416 -9.42 -4.94 -5.99
CA ARG A 416 -10.63 -5.12 -6.81
C ARG A 416 -11.83 -4.34 -6.27
N ASP A 417 -12.14 -4.55 -5.00
CA ASP A 417 -13.32 -3.96 -4.38
C ASP A 417 -13.17 -2.45 -4.23
N LEU A 418 -11.94 -1.97 -3.97
CA LEU A 418 -11.60 -0.55 -3.96
C LEU A 418 -11.68 0.09 -5.35
N ALA A 419 -11.27 -0.61 -6.41
CA ALA A 419 -11.38 -0.11 -7.78
C ALA A 419 -12.86 0.06 -8.19
N ALA A 420 -13.70 -0.91 -7.82
CA ALA A 420 -15.13 -0.87 -8.06
C ALA A 420 -15.81 0.26 -7.25
N GLU A 421 -15.46 0.40 -5.96
CA GLU A 421 -15.95 1.49 -5.11
C GLU A 421 -15.49 2.87 -5.63
N PHE A 422 -14.27 2.98 -6.16
CA PHE A 422 -13.76 4.21 -6.75
C PHE A 422 -14.61 4.65 -7.95
N LEU A 423 -14.83 3.77 -8.93
CA LEU A 423 -15.71 4.08 -10.06
C LEU A 423 -17.13 4.40 -9.60
N PHE A 424 -17.66 3.68 -8.62
CA PHE A 424 -19.00 3.93 -8.10
C PHE A 424 -19.13 5.30 -7.44
N VAL A 425 -18.13 5.72 -6.67
CA VAL A 425 -18.06 7.07 -6.08
C VAL A 425 -17.98 8.15 -7.17
N LEU A 426 -17.15 7.98 -8.21
CA LEU A 426 -17.09 8.90 -9.35
C LEU A 426 -18.43 8.97 -10.09
N CYS A 427 -19.16 7.85 -10.13
CA CYS A 427 -20.52 7.74 -10.66
C CYS A 427 -21.62 8.25 -9.71
N LYS A 428 -21.28 9.04 -8.68
CA LYS A 428 -22.21 9.54 -7.65
C LYS A 428 -23.03 8.43 -6.95
N ARG A 429 -22.49 7.21 -6.86
CA ARG A 429 -23.20 6.02 -6.37
C ARG A 429 -24.48 5.70 -7.15
N SER A 430 -24.55 6.06 -8.44
CA SER A 430 -25.66 5.70 -9.33
C SER A 430 -25.40 4.35 -10.00
N VAL A 431 -26.30 3.38 -9.79
CA VAL A 431 -26.21 2.04 -10.39
C VAL A 431 -26.29 2.11 -11.92
N PRO A 432 -27.26 2.81 -12.53
CA PRO A 432 -27.32 2.94 -13.99
C PRO A 432 -26.05 3.56 -14.58
N ARG A 433 -25.48 4.57 -13.91
CA ARG A 433 -24.26 5.24 -14.38
C ARG A 433 -23.05 4.31 -14.29
N LEU A 434 -22.92 3.53 -13.21
CA LEU A 434 -21.86 2.54 -13.09
C LEU A 434 -21.95 1.51 -14.22
N ILE A 435 -23.14 0.94 -14.44
CA ILE A 435 -23.38 -0.05 -15.52
C ILE A 435 -23.04 0.54 -16.89
N LYS A 436 -23.40 1.80 -17.17
CA LYS A 436 -23.05 2.48 -18.43
C LYS A 436 -21.54 2.49 -18.70
N TYR A 437 -20.72 2.73 -17.68
CA TYR A 437 -19.26 2.89 -17.85
C TYR A 437 -18.47 1.58 -17.75
N SER A 438 -18.95 0.60 -16.97
CA SER A 438 -18.22 -0.65 -16.71
C SER A 438 -18.87 -1.89 -17.31
N GLY A 439 -20.13 -1.83 -17.75
CA GLY A 439 -20.94 -3.02 -18.04
C GLY A 439 -21.43 -3.69 -16.75
N PHE A 440 -22.62 -4.29 -16.79
CA PHE A 440 -23.19 -4.99 -15.63
C PHE A 440 -22.37 -6.20 -15.23
N GLY A 441 -21.80 -6.95 -16.19
CA GLY A 441 -20.95 -8.12 -15.88
C GLY A 441 -19.80 -7.79 -14.94
N ASN A 442 -19.10 -6.67 -15.20
CA ASN A 442 -17.98 -6.22 -14.37
C ASN A 442 -18.46 -5.59 -13.03
N ALA A 443 -19.62 -4.93 -13.02
CA ALA A 443 -20.19 -4.30 -11.82
C ALA A 443 -20.93 -5.28 -10.88
N ALA A 444 -21.34 -6.44 -11.37
CA ALA A 444 -22.25 -7.36 -10.67
C ALA A 444 -21.75 -7.74 -9.27
N GLY A 445 -20.44 -8.01 -9.11
CA GLY A 445 -19.84 -8.34 -7.81
C GLY A 445 -20.02 -7.24 -6.77
N LEU A 446 -19.74 -5.98 -7.15
CA LEU A 446 -19.95 -4.82 -6.27
C LEU A 446 -21.43 -4.65 -5.93
N LEU A 447 -22.31 -4.74 -6.93
CA LEU A 447 -23.75 -4.54 -6.76
C LEU A 447 -24.37 -5.62 -5.86
N ALA A 448 -23.96 -6.88 -6.02
CA ALA A 448 -24.41 -7.99 -5.19
C ALA A 448 -23.94 -7.82 -3.73
N ASN A 449 -22.65 -7.55 -3.51
CA ASN A 449 -22.08 -7.40 -2.17
C ASN A 449 -22.68 -6.24 -1.37
N ASN A 450 -23.15 -5.20 -2.06
CA ASN A 450 -23.79 -4.04 -1.43
C ASN A 450 -25.33 -4.10 -1.43
N GLY A 451 -25.95 -5.19 -1.90
CA GLY A 451 -27.41 -5.34 -1.95
C GLY A 451 -28.11 -4.38 -2.92
N LEU A 452 -27.41 -3.94 -3.98
CA LEU A 452 -27.86 -2.91 -4.92
C LEU A 452 -28.45 -3.48 -6.23
N LEU A 453 -28.65 -4.80 -6.34
CA LEU A 453 -29.23 -5.43 -7.54
C LEU A 453 -30.65 -4.94 -7.85
N GLY A 454 -31.43 -4.56 -6.82
CA GLY A 454 -32.76 -3.95 -7.03
C GLY A 454 -32.72 -2.58 -7.73
N GLY A 455 -31.55 -1.92 -7.73
CA GLY A 455 -31.35 -0.61 -8.36
C GLY A 455 -31.06 -0.65 -9.86
N ILE A 456 -31.02 -1.83 -10.50
CA ILE A 456 -30.74 -1.94 -11.95
C ILE A 456 -31.81 -1.22 -12.77
N ASN A 457 -33.07 -1.33 -12.35
CA ASN A 457 -34.22 -0.71 -13.03
C ASN A 457 -34.56 0.69 -12.50
N SER A 458 -33.69 1.30 -11.68
CA SER A 458 -33.95 2.65 -11.18
C SER A 458 -33.92 3.65 -12.34
N ALA A 459 -34.94 4.51 -12.43
CA ALA A 459 -34.97 5.57 -13.43
C ALA A 459 -33.73 6.47 -13.30
N PRO A 460 -33.11 6.89 -14.41
CA PRO A 460 -32.01 7.86 -14.39
C PRO A 460 -32.46 9.13 -13.68
N SER A 461 -31.64 9.66 -12.77
CA SER A 461 -31.94 10.94 -12.12
C SER A 461 -31.71 12.09 -13.11
N ALA A 462 -32.41 13.22 -12.97
CA ALA A 462 -32.17 14.40 -13.81
C ALA A 462 -30.72 14.91 -13.74
N SER A 463 -29.98 14.56 -12.67
CA SER A 463 -28.55 14.89 -12.50
C SER A 463 -27.59 13.92 -13.23
N ASP A 464 -28.14 12.87 -13.87
CA ASP A 464 -27.41 11.87 -14.65
C ASP A 464 -27.23 12.28 -16.12
N SER A 465 -28.13 13.07 -16.70
CA SER A 465 -28.09 13.44 -18.12
C SER A 465 -27.16 14.61 -18.44
N GLU A 466 -27.05 15.62 -17.57
CA GLU A 466 -26.38 16.89 -17.92
C GLU A 466 -24.85 16.82 -18.13
N ASP A 467 -24.17 15.69 -17.87
CA ASP A 467 -22.71 15.68 -17.69
C ASP A 467 -22.04 14.36 -18.14
N SER A 468 -22.63 13.58 -19.05
CA SER A 468 -22.02 12.31 -19.51
C SER A 468 -22.28 11.86 -20.94
N GLU A 469 -23.16 12.53 -21.68
CA GLU A 469 -23.59 12.08 -23.00
C GLU A 469 -23.06 13.05 -24.04
N THR A 470 -22.43 12.48 -25.08
CA THR A 470 -22.00 13.20 -26.27
C THR A 470 -22.98 12.90 -27.39
N ASP A 471 -23.10 13.82 -28.35
CA ASP A 471 -24.09 13.70 -29.43
C ASP A 471 -23.92 12.42 -30.26
N ASP A 472 -22.70 11.89 -30.37
CA ASP A 472 -22.41 10.65 -31.08
C ASP A 472 -22.74 9.38 -30.27
N TYR A 473 -22.56 9.39 -28.96
CA TYR A 473 -22.94 8.26 -28.11
C TYR A 473 -24.47 8.08 -28.05
N GLU A 474 -25.23 9.19 -28.01
CA GLU A 474 -26.70 9.12 -27.93
C GLU A 474 -27.31 8.39 -29.15
N GLN A 475 -26.64 8.44 -30.31
CA GLN A 475 -27.08 7.75 -31.53
C GLN A 475 -26.94 6.22 -31.44
N VAL A 476 -25.98 5.73 -30.64
CA VAL A 476 -25.70 4.29 -30.50
C VAL A 476 -26.17 3.71 -29.17
N ARG A 477 -26.66 4.55 -28.25
CA ARG A 477 -27.08 4.18 -26.89
C ARG A 477 -28.01 2.97 -26.83
N GLU A 478 -29.04 2.95 -27.68
CA GLU A 478 -30.03 1.86 -27.74
C GLU A 478 -29.43 0.53 -28.26
N GLN A 479 -28.28 0.56 -28.92
CA GLN A 479 -27.59 -0.61 -29.46
C GLN A 479 -26.60 -1.22 -28.47
N VAL A 480 -26.26 -0.51 -27.39
CA VAL A 480 -25.28 -0.96 -26.40
C VAL A 480 -25.90 -2.04 -25.51
N ASN A 481 -25.26 -3.21 -25.45
CA ASN A 481 -25.67 -4.26 -24.53
C ASN A 481 -25.28 -3.87 -23.09
N PRO A 482 -26.23 -3.69 -22.15
CA PRO A 482 -25.92 -3.24 -20.79
C PRO A 482 -25.14 -4.29 -19.97
N VAL A 483 -25.20 -5.57 -20.37
CA VAL A 483 -24.44 -6.64 -19.71
C VAL A 483 -22.96 -6.54 -20.02
N LEU A 484 -22.63 -6.39 -21.30
CA LEU A 484 -21.26 -6.31 -21.78
C LEU A 484 -20.68 -4.90 -21.71
N GLY A 485 -21.53 -3.86 -21.78
CA GLY A 485 -21.12 -2.47 -21.88
C GLY A 485 -20.54 -2.08 -23.24
N CYS A 486 -20.80 -2.89 -24.28
CA CYS A 486 -20.38 -2.65 -25.66
C CYS A 486 -21.49 -3.05 -26.63
N ILE A 487 -21.35 -2.63 -27.89
CA ILE A 487 -22.21 -3.07 -29.00
C ILE A 487 -21.84 -4.53 -29.31
N ASP A 488 -22.84 -5.39 -29.41
CA ASP A 488 -22.61 -6.79 -29.76
C ASP A 488 -22.06 -6.86 -31.19
N GLU A 489 -20.95 -7.57 -31.38
CA GLU A 489 -20.50 -7.90 -32.73
C GLU A 489 -21.62 -8.67 -33.46
N PRO A 490 -21.89 -8.35 -34.73
CA PRO A 490 -22.91 -9.05 -35.49
C PRO A 490 -22.55 -10.54 -35.55
N LYS A 491 -23.32 -11.36 -34.83
CA LYS A 491 -23.13 -12.80 -34.81
C LYS A 491 -23.46 -13.35 -36.21
N PRO A 492 -22.63 -14.26 -36.76
CA PRO A 492 -22.99 -14.96 -37.98
C PRO A 492 -24.34 -15.65 -37.76
N ASN A 493 -25.16 -15.73 -38.81
CA ASN A 493 -26.47 -16.33 -38.69
C ASN A 493 -26.28 -17.81 -38.30
N PRO A 494 -26.86 -18.29 -37.18
CA PRO A 494 -26.69 -19.67 -36.73
C PRO A 494 -27.10 -20.71 -37.78
N PHE A 495 -27.92 -20.31 -38.74
CA PHE A 495 -28.40 -21.15 -39.84
C PHE A 495 -27.50 -21.13 -41.08
N ASP A 496 -26.47 -20.30 -41.12
CA ASP A 496 -25.50 -20.29 -42.23
C ASP A 496 -24.71 -21.60 -42.23
N GLY A 497 -24.77 -22.33 -43.35
CA GLY A 497 -24.12 -23.64 -43.50
C GLY A 497 -24.96 -24.85 -43.08
N MET A 498 -26.18 -24.66 -42.58
CA MET A 498 -27.13 -25.75 -42.32
C MET A 498 -28.03 -26.02 -43.54
N SER A 499 -28.30 -27.31 -43.83
CA SER A 499 -29.35 -27.70 -44.78
C SER A 499 -30.74 -27.42 -44.21
N GLU A 500 -31.78 -27.30 -45.05
CA GLU A 500 -33.16 -27.10 -44.59
C GLU A 500 -33.62 -28.21 -43.63
N GLU A 501 -33.24 -29.46 -43.89
CA GLU A 501 -33.52 -30.59 -42.98
C GLU A 501 -32.89 -30.41 -41.59
N GLN A 502 -31.67 -29.87 -41.52
CA GLN A 502 -31.00 -29.59 -40.25
C GLN A 502 -31.66 -28.44 -39.49
N LYS A 503 -32.13 -27.41 -40.21
CA LYS A 503 -32.88 -26.29 -39.61
C LYS A 503 -34.19 -26.79 -39.01
N GLU A 504 -34.93 -27.64 -39.72
CA GLU A 504 -36.17 -28.24 -39.21
C GLU A 504 -35.92 -29.12 -37.98
N TYR A 505 -34.85 -29.92 -38.01
CA TYR A 505 -34.48 -30.78 -36.89
C TYR A 505 -34.15 -29.99 -35.62
N GLU A 506 -33.29 -28.96 -35.71
CA GLU A 506 -32.98 -28.11 -34.55
C GLU A 506 -34.20 -27.28 -34.09
N ALA A 507 -35.08 -26.86 -34.99
CA ALA A 507 -36.34 -26.21 -34.63
C ALA A 507 -37.27 -27.15 -33.83
N MET A 508 -37.40 -28.42 -34.24
CA MET A 508 -38.18 -29.41 -33.51
C MET A 508 -37.59 -29.70 -32.13
N LYS A 509 -36.27 -29.81 -32.04
CA LYS A 509 -35.55 -29.98 -30.77
C LYS A 509 -35.72 -28.79 -29.83
N LEU A 510 -35.77 -27.56 -30.36
CA LEU A 510 -36.07 -26.36 -29.57
C LEU A 510 -37.50 -26.41 -29.02
N VAL A 511 -38.49 -26.79 -29.85
CA VAL A 511 -39.89 -26.94 -29.42
C VAL A 511 -40.01 -27.99 -28.32
N GLU A 512 -39.35 -29.14 -28.49
CA GLU A 512 -39.33 -30.21 -27.48
C GLU A 512 -38.69 -29.75 -26.17
N SER A 513 -37.56 -29.04 -26.25
CA SER A 513 -36.89 -28.47 -25.08
C SER A 513 -37.77 -27.44 -24.35
N LEU A 514 -38.49 -26.60 -25.09
CA LEU A 514 -39.36 -25.56 -24.53
C LEU A 514 -40.62 -26.19 -23.91
N ASN A 515 -41.19 -27.22 -24.54
CA ASN A 515 -42.28 -28.02 -23.98
C ASN A 515 -41.84 -28.67 -22.66
N LYS A 516 -40.66 -29.30 -22.63
CA LYS A 516 -40.11 -29.93 -21.43
C LYS A 516 -39.95 -28.94 -20.27
N LEU A 517 -39.41 -27.75 -20.54
CA LEU A 517 -39.27 -26.70 -19.52
C LEU A 517 -40.63 -26.15 -19.03
N MET A 518 -41.65 -26.13 -19.89
CA MET A 518 -43.02 -25.77 -19.51
C MET A 518 -43.69 -26.85 -18.64
N GLU A 519 -43.52 -28.12 -18.99
CA GLU A 519 -44.04 -29.27 -18.23
C GLU A 519 -43.39 -29.39 -16.85
N GLU A 520 -42.07 -29.17 -16.77
CA GLU A 520 -41.32 -29.13 -15.51
C GLU A 520 -41.61 -27.86 -14.69
N GLY A 521 -42.36 -26.89 -15.25
CA GLY A 521 -42.76 -25.67 -14.57
C GLY A 521 -41.64 -24.66 -14.34
N VAL A 522 -40.47 -24.85 -14.98
CA VAL A 522 -39.29 -23.97 -14.88
C VAL A 522 -39.58 -22.62 -15.54
N ILE A 523 -40.32 -22.62 -16.66
CA ILE A 523 -40.72 -21.42 -17.38
C ILE A 523 -42.23 -21.40 -17.63
N LYS A 524 -42.81 -20.20 -17.66
CA LYS A 524 -44.21 -19.97 -18.08
C LYS A 524 -44.24 -18.86 -19.13
N PRO A 525 -44.09 -19.20 -20.42
CA PRO A 525 -44.15 -18.23 -21.51
C PRO A 525 -45.49 -17.50 -21.49
N GLY A 526 -45.47 -16.17 -21.64
CA GLY A 526 -46.67 -15.34 -21.72
C GLY A 526 -47.13 -15.15 -23.16
N THR A 527 -48.43 -15.27 -23.40
CA THR A 527 -49.11 -14.86 -24.63
C THR A 527 -50.16 -13.79 -24.30
N VAL A 528 -50.56 -13.00 -25.30
CA VAL A 528 -51.59 -11.96 -25.11
C VAL A 528 -52.97 -12.61 -25.27
N GLY A 529 -53.81 -12.50 -24.24
CA GLY A 529 -55.19 -12.95 -24.29
C GLY A 529 -56.07 -12.06 -25.16
N GLU A 530 -57.27 -12.53 -25.49
CA GLU A 530 -58.29 -11.75 -26.22
C GLU A 530 -58.68 -10.44 -25.50
N ASP A 531 -58.46 -10.39 -24.19
CA ASP A 531 -58.64 -9.22 -23.33
C ASP A 531 -57.47 -8.22 -23.37
N GLY A 532 -56.45 -8.49 -24.19
CA GLY A 532 -55.23 -7.68 -24.29
C GLY A 532 -54.28 -7.84 -23.10
N ARG A 533 -54.53 -8.76 -22.16
CA ARG A 533 -53.68 -8.99 -20.99
C ARG A 533 -52.75 -10.18 -21.19
N LEU A 534 -51.62 -10.15 -20.48
CA LEU A 534 -50.67 -11.26 -20.48
C LEU A 534 -51.26 -12.47 -19.74
N ARG A 535 -51.40 -13.60 -20.45
CA ARG A 535 -51.79 -14.89 -19.89
C ARG A 535 -50.69 -15.93 -20.16
N PRO A 536 -50.54 -16.98 -19.34
CA PRO A 536 -49.63 -18.07 -19.65
C PRO A 536 -50.09 -18.82 -20.90
N ALA A 537 -49.15 -19.15 -21.79
CA ALA A 537 -49.37 -20.04 -22.92
C ALA A 537 -49.59 -21.47 -22.42
N ARG A 538 -50.61 -22.17 -22.95
CA ARG A 538 -50.89 -23.57 -22.55
C ARG A 538 -50.03 -24.57 -23.32
N HIS A 539 -49.66 -24.22 -24.55
CA HIS A 539 -48.84 -25.04 -25.42
C HIS A 539 -47.84 -24.18 -26.18
N VAL A 540 -46.67 -24.74 -26.52
CA VAL A 540 -45.59 -24.00 -27.22
C VAL A 540 -46.03 -23.47 -28.58
N LEU A 541 -47.03 -24.10 -29.21
CA LEU A 541 -47.60 -23.63 -30.48
C LEU A 541 -48.35 -22.29 -30.36
N GLU A 542 -48.84 -21.90 -29.17
CA GLU A 542 -49.48 -20.60 -28.93
C GLU A 542 -48.48 -19.42 -29.03
N LEU A 543 -47.18 -19.70 -29.17
CA LEU A 543 -46.12 -18.70 -29.29
C LEU A 543 -45.79 -18.35 -30.76
N ARG A 544 -46.41 -19.01 -31.74
CA ARG A 544 -46.26 -18.66 -33.17
C ARG A 544 -47.12 -17.43 -33.50
N LYS A 545 -46.52 -16.43 -34.14
CA LYS A 545 -47.11 -15.09 -34.29
C LYS A 545 -48.15 -14.91 -35.41
N ASP A 546 -48.43 -15.94 -36.21
CA ASP A 546 -49.31 -15.82 -37.40
C ASP A 546 -50.26 -17.02 -37.56
N GLN A 547 -51.12 -17.28 -36.57
CA GLN A 547 -52.38 -17.99 -36.85
C GLN A 547 -53.51 -16.98 -36.77
N ASP A 548 -53.93 -16.50 -37.94
CA ASP A 548 -55.27 -15.96 -38.13
C ASP A 548 -56.26 -16.96 -37.52
N THR A 549 -56.91 -16.54 -36.44
CA THR A 549 -58.10 -17.18 -35.89
C THR A 549 -59.13 -17.30 -37.01
N LYS A 550 -59.22 -18.48 -37.64
CA LYS A 550 -60.47 -18.88 -38.27
C LYS A 550 -61.47 -19.16 -37.14
N PRO A 551 -62.64 -18.52 -37.13
CA PRO A 551 -63.67 -18.87 -36.17
C PRO A 551 -64.10 -20.32 -36.41
N ASP A 552 -64.21 -21.10 -35.34
CA ASP A 552 -64.88 -22.40 -35.38
C ASP A 552 -66.28 -22.21 -35.98
N GLU A 553 -66.48 -22.72 -37.19
CA GLU A 553 -67.82 -22.98 -37.70
C GLU A 553 -68.43 -24.07 -36.82
N GLY A 554 -69.50 -23.70 -36.10
CA GLY A 554 -70.19 -24.60 -35.20
C GLY A 554 -70.68 -25.86 -35.89
N SER A 555 -70.53 -27.00 -35.21
CA SER A 555 -71.38 -28.16 -35.43
C SER A 555 -72.47 -28.17 -34.36
N ASP A 556 -73.68 -27.77 -34.75
CA ASP A 556 -74.92 -28.22 -34.12
C ASP A 556 -75.20 -29.69 -34.48
N SER A 557 -75.88 -30.40 -33.57
CA SER A 557 -76.59 -31.71 -33.64
C SER A 557 -75.75 -32.99 -33.81
N ASP A 558 -75.93 -34.08 -33.04
CA ASP A 558 -77.02 -34.57 -32.16
C ASP A 558 -76.47 -35.25 -30.88
#